data_AF-A0A454W988-F1
#
_entry.id   AF-A0A454W988-F1
#
_cell.length_a   1.000
_cell.length_b   1.000
_cell.length_c   1.000
_cell.angle_alpha   90.00
_cell.angle_beta   90.00
_cell.angle_gamma   90.00
#
_symmetry.space_group_name_H-M   'P 1'
#
loop_
_entity.id
_entity.type
_entity.pdbx_description
1 polymer ?
#
loop_
_entity_poly.entity_id
_entity_poly.type
_entity_poly.pdbx_seq_one_letter_code
_entity_poly.pdbx_strand_id
1 'polypeptide(L)'
;MPTSATARPSTPPTLWSARGRHVGSAAQDTVRHHLQRLKDGHVIDDWLELPDEGSQEPTGVRTFEARWKVAESVTVRARLTLAAPSAGSQEWTLLAEAEAAWDLAWPSPATVFWPDDPDVTWDRDIATGLRLRGINTLPDDDKAVRRLLKEAGRGAWNIHVVVHEAMTPDHRGRVPLADRLPPGLRHRVVEHRAAPQQLRVVNWALEDFGVQLPRGGAVVLPGTPAPEGYEARDFSVRTVFLDGSEPTALITAVTSFAALARPLTADAEAALTALREDWRLLTMAEELDRERKLVAMYAEALEAMTQSRDLYREAAERAAEALAAYRESAGAGPAGPAPAEAPVSPFRGLTRTLERFKGARAQRQGSDGPTGDEPPRPGD
;
A
#
# COMPACT_ATOMS: atom_id res chain seq x y z
N MET A 1 27.36 8.24 15.06
CA MET A 1 25.92 8.37 15.35
C MET A 1 25.20 7.33 14.53
N PRO A 2 24.61 6.28 15.14
CA PRO A 2 23.78 5.36 14.36
C PRO A 2 22.51 6.11 13.96
N THR A 3 22.18 6.09 12.68
CA THR A 3 20.93 6.62 12.15
C THR A 3 19.78 5.87 12.81
N SER A 4 18.99 6.57 13.62
CA SER A 4 17.75 6.05 14.20
C SER A 4 16.92 5.41 13.09
N ALA A 5 16.61 4.13 13.23
CA ALA A 5 15.69 3.45 12.34
C ALA A 5 14.33 4.17 12.45
N THR A 6 13.93 4.87 11.41
CA THR A 6 12.59 5.47 11.30
C THR A 6 11.58 4.34 11.49
N ALA A 7 10.67 4.50 12.46
CA ALA A 7 9.60 3.53 12.70
C ALA A 7 8.83 3.31 11.40
N ARG A 8 8.66 2.06 10.99
CA ARG A 8 7.90 1.75 9.77
C ARG A 8 6.45 2.17 9.95
N PRO A 9 5.80 2.73 8.91
CA PRO A 9 4.38 3.06 8.99
C PRO A 9 3.56 1.80 9.28
N SER A 10 2.65 1.89 10.25
CA SER A 10 1.72 0.82 10.59
C SER A 10 0.46 0.91 9.72
N THR A 11 -0.21 -0.22 9.55
CA THR A 11 -1.47 -0.35 8.84
C THR A 11 -2.53 0.49 9.56
N PRO A 12 -3.18 1.48 8.91
CA PRO A 12 -4.26 2.24 9.53
C PRO A 12 -5.40 1.30 9.97
N PRO A 13 -6.08 1.60 11.09
CA PRO A 13 -7.20 0.78 11.56
C PRO A 13 -8.41 0.80 10.62
N THR A 14 -8.47 1.77 9.70
CA THR A 14 -9.50 1.93 8.66
C THR A 14 -9.28 1.04 7.44
N LEU A 15 -8.12 0.38 7.34
CA LEU A 15 -7.67 -0.32 6.14
C LEU A 15 -7.90 -1.83 6.22
N TRP A 16 -8.54 -2.36 5.19
CA TRP A 16 -8.53 -3.76 4.82
C TRP A 16 -7.59 -3.97 3.63
N SER A 17 -6.71 -4.98 3.70
CA SER A 17 -5.79 -5.28 2.61
C SER A 17 -5.56 -6.78 2.45
N ALA A 18 -5.43 -7.21 1.19
CA ALA A 18 -5.10 -8.57 0.82
C ALA A 18 -4.33 -8.60 -0.51
N ARG A 19 -3.56 -9.66 -0.73
CA ARG A 19 -2.87 -9.91 -1.99
C ARG A 19 -2.91 -11.40 -2.31
N GLY A 20 -3.01 -11.73 -3.59
CA GLY A 20 -3.06 -13.12 -4.02
C GLY A 20 -2.88 -13.29 -5.52
N ARG A 21 -3.32 -14.45 -6.02
CA ARG A 21 -3.29 -14.82 -7.43
C ARG A 21 -4.65 -15.34 -7.87
N HIS A 22 -5.06 -14.92 -9.05
CA HIS A 22 -6.11 -15.53 -9.84
C HIS A 22 -5.49 -16.60 -10.74
N VAL A 23 -6.13 -17.76 -10.86
CA VAL A 23 -5.76 -18.82 -11.81
C VAL A 23 -6.77 -18.82 -12.96
N GLY A 24 -6.31 -18.63 -14.19
CA GLY A 24 -7.16 -18.55 -15.39
C GLY A 24 -6.93 -17.28 -16.21
N SER A 25 -7.61 -17.20 -17.36
CA SER A 25 -7.39 -16.18 -18.38
C SER A 25 -8.38 -15.02 -18.38
N ALA A 26 -9.50 -15.10 -17.65
CA ALA A 26 -10.63 -14.16 -17.73
C ALA A 26 -10.83 -13.30 -16.46
N ALA A 27 -9.75 -12.95 -15.77
CA ALA A 27 -9.82 -12.21 -14.50
C ALA A 27 -10.55 -10.87 -14.65
N GLN A 28 -10.15 -10.08 -15.65
CA GLN A 28 -10.68 -8.74 -15.92
C GLN A 28 -12.18 -8.78 -16.24
N ASP A 29 -12.60 -9.68 -17.12
CA ASP A 29 -14.00 -9.81 -17.50
C ASP A 29 -14.86 -10.29 -16.33
N THR A 30 -14.33 -11.17 -15.48
CA THR A 30 -15.02 -11.60 -14.26
C THR A 30 -15.29 -10.41 -13.34
N VAL A 31 -14.28 -9.57 -13.10
CA VAL A 31 -14.40 -8.37 -12.26
C VAL A 31 -15.40 -7.39 -12.87
N ARG A 32 -15.27 -7.09 -14.18
CA ARG A 32 -16.14 -6.13 -14.87
C ARG A 32 -17.61 -6.53 -14.82
N HIS A 33 -17.93 -7.77 -15.17
CA HIS A 33 -19.31 -8.26 -15.14
C HIS A 33 -19.88 -8.32 -13.72
N HIS A 34 -19.06 -8.66 -12.73
CA HIS A 34 -19.49 -8.73 -11.33
C HIS A 34 -19.76 -7.34 -10.75
N LEU A 35 -18.84 -6.39 -10.94
CA LEU A 35 -19.03 -4.99 -10.51
C LEU A 35 -20.24 -4.35 -11.20
N GLN A 36 -20.42 -4.56 -12.50
CA GLN A 36 -21.58 -4.06 -13.22
C GLN A 36 -22.88 -4.62 -12.63
N ARG A 37 -22.92 -5.93 -12.34
CA ARG A 37 -24.08 -6.56 -11.70
C ARG A 37 -24.38 -5.99 -10.32
N LEU A 38 -23.36 -5.74 -9.51
CA LEU A 38 -23.52 -5.13 -8.18
C LEU A 38 -24.02 -3.68 -8.28
N LYS A 39 -23.55 -2.91 -9.28
CA LYS A 39 -24.02 -1.56 -9.56
C LYS A 39 -25.49 -1.55 -9.99
N ASP A 40 -25.85 -2.40 -10.95
CA ASP A 40 -27.23 -2.54 -11.42
C ASP A 40 -28.17 -3.01 -10.29
N GLY A 41 -27.65 -3.82 -9.37
CA GLY A 41 -28.32 -4.27 -8.16
C GLY A 41 -28.32 -3.27 -6.99
N HIS A 42 -27.72 -2.08 -7.15
CA HIS A 42 -27.58 -1.05 -6.11
C HIS A 42 -26.88 -1.54 -4.82
N VAL A 43 -26.02 -2.56 -4.94
CA VAL A 43 -25.20 -3.07 -3.82
C VAL A 43 -23.96 -2.20 -3.63
N ILE A 44 -23.43 -1.64 -4.72
CA ILE A 44 -22.36 -0.64 -4.70
C ILE A 44 -22.86 0.68 -5.27
N ASP A 45 -22.25 1.79 -4.85
CA ASP A 45 -22.61 3.12 -5.32
C ASP A 45 -22.11 3.33 -6.75
N ASP A 46 -20.82 3.05 -6.99
CA ASP A 46 -20.20 3.14 -8.32
C ASP A 46 -18.90 2.33 -8.42
N TRP A 47 -18.44 2.12 -9.65
CA TRP A 47 -17.14 1.53 -9.97
C TRP A 47 -16.53 2.13 -11.25
N LEU A 48 -15.20 2.07 -11.36
CA LEU A 48 -14.45 2.58 -12.51
C LEU A 48 -13.26 1.67 -12.84
N GLU A 49 -13.07 1.38 -14.12
CA GLU A 49 -11.81 0.82 -14.63
C GLU A 49 -10.90 1.97 -15.06
N LEU A 50 -9.73 2.09 -14.43
CA LEU A 50 -8.77 3.14 -14.75
C LEU A 50 -8.04 2.83 -16.07
N PRO A 51 -7.80 3.84 -16.92
CA PRO A 51 -6.98 3.66 -18.10
C PRO A 51 -5.53 3.33 -17.72
N ASP A 52 -4.83 2.63 -18.62
CA ASP A 52 -3.39 2.34 -18.52
C ASP A 52 -2.61 3.66 -18.78
N GLU A 53 -2.51 4.51 -17.77
CA GLU A 53 -1.84 5.81 -17.88
C GLU A 53 -0.32 5.67 -17.75
N GLY A 54 0.42 6.00 -18.81
CA GLY A 54 1.87 6.28 -18.70
C GLY A 54 2.81 5.55 -19.65
N SER A 55 2.34 4.84 -20.68
CA SER A 55 3.22 4.17 -21.65
C SER A 55 2.56 4.12 -23.03
N GLN A 56 3.32 4.43 -24.10
CA GLN A 56 2.87 4.18 -25.48
C GLN A 56 2.61 2.68 -25.74
N GLU A 57 3.09 1.80 -24.86
CA GLU A 57 2.82 0.37 -24.85
C GLU A 57 1.97 -0.02 -23.63
N PRO A 58 0.92 -0.86 -23.79
CA PRO A 58 0.09 -1.29 -22.68
C PRO A 58 0.91 -2.12 -21.68
N THR A 59 0.96 -1.69 -20.42
CA THR A 59 1.70 -2.36 -19.33
C THR A 59 1.11 -3.71 -18.95
N GLY A 60 -0.15 -3.95 -19.36
CA GLY A 60 -0.91 -5.14 -19.01
C GLY A 60 -1.44 -5.11 -17.56
N VAL A 61 -1.14 -4.07 -16.80
CA VAL A 61 -1.71 -3.81 -15.48
C VAL A 61 -3.12 -3.24 -15.65
N ARG A 62 -4.06 -3.67 -14.81
CA ARG A 62 -5.43 -3.12 -14.78
C ARG A 62 -5.81 -2.75 -13.37
N THR A 63 -6.48 -1.62 -13.23
CA THR A 63 -6.92 -1.11 -11.94
C THR A 63 -8.41 -0.82 -11.96
N PHE A 64 -9.12 -1.36 -10.97
CA PHE A 64 -10.53 -1.15 -10.75
C PHE A 64 -10.73 -0.45 -9.42
N GLU A 65 -11.55 0.59 -9.41
CA GLU A 65 -12.02 1.27 -8.21
C GLU A 65 -13.49 0.94 -7.97
N ALA A 66 -13.87 0.80 -6.71
CA ALA A 66 -15.26 0.61 -6.33
C ALA A 66 -15.57 1.36 -5.03
N ARG A 67 -16.76 1.96 -4.96
CA ARG A 67 -17.29 2.66 -3.79
C ARG A 67 -18.61 2.04 -3.36
N TRP A 68 -18.79 1.85 -2.06
CA TRP A 68 -20.06 1.41 -1.49
C TRP A 68 -20.20 1.87 -0.04
N LYS A 69 -21.37 1.62 0.55
CA LYS A 69 -21.65 1.85 1.95
C LYS A 69 -21.77 0.55 2.73
N VAL A 70 -21.24 0.54 3.94
CA VAL A 70 -21.44 -0.51 4.95
C VAL A 70 -22.08 0.10 6.19
N ALA A 71 -22.78 -0.73 6.98
CA ALA A 71 -23.50 -0.27 8.17
C ALA A 71 -24.36 0.99 7.91
N GLU A 72 -25.03 1.01 6.74
CA GLU A 72 -25.92 2.06 6.21
C GLU A 72 -25.30 3.44 5.94
N SER A 73 -24.12 3.75 6.51
CA SER A 73 -23.58 5.11 6.53
C SER A 73 -22.08 5.23 6.31
N VAL A 74 -21.29 4.17 6.52
CA VAL A 74 -19.83 4.23 6.39
C VAL A 74 -19.46 4.01 4.93
N THR A 75 -18.85 5.00 4.30
CA THR A 75 -18.33 4.84 2.94
C THR A 75 -17.06 3.99 2.97
N VAL A 76 -16.96 3.04 2.05
CA VAL A 76 -15.76 2.28 1.76
C VAL A 76 -15.31 2.58 0.33
N ARG A 77 -14.01 2.84 0.18
CA ARG A 77 -13.32 3.05 -1.09
C ARG A 77 -12.36 1.91 -1.29
N ALA A 78 -12.43 1.20 -2.40
CA ALA A 78 -11.50 0.11 -2.66
C ALA A 78 -10.90 0.20 -4.05
N ARG A 79 -9.67 -0.30 -4.13
CA ARG A 79 -8.90 -0.42 -5.36
C ARG A 79 -8.36 -1.83 -5.49
N LEU A 80 -8.70 -2.48 -6.59
CA LEU A 80 -8.13 -3.73 -7.04
C LEU A 80 -7.14 -3.44 -8.18
N THR A 81 -5.91 -3.89 -8.02
CA THR A 81 -4.90 -3.86 -9.07
C THR A 81 -4.58 -5.28 -9.49
N LEU A 82 -4.72 -5.57 -10.77
CA LEU A 82 -4.32 -6.81 -11.43
C LEU A 82 -2.99 -6.57 -12.15
N ALA A 83 -1.97 -7.33 -11.80
CA ALA A 83 -0.68 -7.29 -12.50
C ALA A 83 -0.81 -7.85 -13.92
N ALA A 84 0.22 -7.70 -14.76
CA ALA A 84 0.25 -8.35 -16.06
C ALA A 84 0.07 -9.88 -15.92
N PRO A 85 -0.75 -10.53 -16.76
CA PRO A 85 -0.91 -11.99 -16.73
C PRO A 85 0.43 -12.70 -16.92
N SER A 86 0.67 -13.76 -16.16
CA SER A 86 1.88 -14.59 -16.24
C SER A 86 1.54 -16.07 -16.15
N ALA A 87 1.88 -16.82 -17.21
CA ALA A 87 1.78 -18.27 -17.29
C ALA A 87 0.45 -18.87 -16.77
N GLY A 88 -0.68 -18.27 -17.15
CA GLY A 88 -2.01 -18.74 -16.74
C GLY A 88 -2.45 -18.34 -15.32
N SER A 89 -1.69 -17.47 -14.67
CA SER A 89 -2.04 -16.84 -13.39
C SER A 89 -1.92 -15.32 -13.49
N GLN A 90 -2.59 -14.61 -12.59
CA GLN A 90 -2.50 -13.16 -12.52
C GLN A 90 -2.48 -12.73 -11.05
N GLU A 91 -1.45 -11.98 -10.66
CA GLU A 91 -1.40 -11.42 -9.30
C GLU A 91 -2.43 -10.31 -9.14
N TRP A 92 -3.01 -10.24 -7.95
CA TRP A 92 -3.93 -9.18 -7.58
C TRP A 92 -3.56 -8.61 -6.22
N THR A 93 -3.74 -7.30 -6.07
CA THR A 93 -3.62 -6.56 -4.82
C THR A 93 -4.92 -5.81 -4.60
N LEU A 94 -5.56 -6.01 -3.44
CA LEU A 94 -6.83 -5.38 -3.09
C LEU A 94 -6.69 -4.60 -1.78
N LEU A 95 -6.94 -3.30 -1.84
CA LEU A 95 -7.04 -2.44 -0.67
C LEU A 95 -8.46 -1.87 -0.59
N ALA A 96 -9.01 -1.79 0.61
CA ALA A 96 -10.25 -1.10 0.90
C ALA A 96 -10.09 -0.25 2.15
N GLU A 97 -10.35 1.04 2.05
CA GLU A 97 -10.29 1.99 3.15
C GLU A 97 -11.70 2.50 3.47
N ALA A 98 -12.07 2.41 4.74
CA ALA A 98 -13.33 2.93 5.27
C ALA A 98 -13.13 4.30 5.92
N GLU A 99 -14.21 5.08 6.01
CA GLU A 99 -14.21 6.35 6.76
C GLU A 99 -14.14 6.17 8.28
N ALA A 100 -14.36 4.94 8.77
CA ALA A 100 -14.27 4.55 10.17
C ALA A 100 -13.31 3.35 10.34
N ALA A 101 -12.96 3.02 11.59
CA ALA A 101 -12.18 1.82 11.89
C ALA A 101 -12.88 0.58 11.30
N TRP A 102 -12.10 -0.30 10.68
CA TRP A 102 -12.62 -1.45 9.97
C TRP A 102 -13.25 -2.45 10.93
N ASP A 103 -14.52 -2.78 10.72
CA ASP A 103 -15.21 -3.84 11.45
C ASP A 103 -15.10 -5.17 10.70
N LEU A 104 -14.61 -6.21 11.38
CA LEU A 104 -14.46 -7.55 10.81
C LEU A 104 -15.80 -8.25 10.55
N ALA A 105 -16.89 -7.76 11.14
CA ALA A 105 -18.25 -8.21 10.84
C ALA A 105 -18.72 -7.77 9.44
N TRP A 106 -18.11 -6.73 8.86
CA TRP A 106 -18.45 -6.30 7.51
C TRP A 106 -18.04 -7.35 6.46
N PRO A 107 -18.78 -7.47 5.34
CA PRO A 107 -18.41 -8.34 4.24
C PRO A 107 -16.97 -8.09 3.76
N SER A 108 -16.30 -9.15 3.32
CA SER A 108 -14.97 -9.01 2.73
C SER A 108 -15.03 -8.19 1.44
N PRO A 109 -14.17 -7.17 1.26
CA PRO A 109 -14.05 -6.40 0.02
C PRO A 109 -13.83 -7.25 -1.22
N ALA A 110 -13.21 -8.42 -1.09
CA ALA A 110 -13.05 -9.41 -2.16
C ALA A 110 -14.39 -9.74 -2.86
N THR A 111 -15.48 -9.85 -2.09
CA THR A 111 -16.81 -10.19 -2.62
C THR A 111 -17.46 -9.08 -3.46
N VAL A 112 -16.89 -7.87 -3.42
CA VAL A 112 -17.27 -6.76 -4.30
C VAL A 112 -16.63 -6.92 -5.68
N PHE A 113 -15.42 -7.47 -5.75
CA PHE A 113 -14.68 -7.56 -7.01
C PHE A 113 -14.86 -8.91 -7.72
N TRP A 114 -15.16 -9.99 -6.99
CA TRP A 114 -15.48 -11.28 -7.59
C TRP A 114 -16.57 -12.02 -6.79
N PRO A 115 -17.27 -13.00 -7.40
CA PRO A 115 -18.31 -13.77 -6.71
C PRO A 115 -17.78 -14.51 -5.47
N ASP A 116 -18.61 -14.61 -4.44
CA ASP A 116 -18.32 -15.38 -3.22
C ASP A 116 -18.68 -16.87 -3.39
N ASP A 117 -18.06 -17.53 -4.36
CA ASP A 117 -18.26 -18.95 -4.65
C ASP A 117 -17.00 -19.76 -4.24
N PRO A 118 -17.12 -20.92 -3.58
CA PRO A 118 -15.97 -21.76 -3.21
C PRO A 118 -15.11 -22.23 -4.39
N ASP A 119 -15.66 -22.29 -5.61
CA ASP A 119 -14.95 -22.74 -6.81
C ASP A 119 -14.25 -21.60 -7.56
N VAL A 120 -14.27 -20.37 -7.02
CA VAL A 120 -13.56 -19.24 -7.63
C VAL A 120 -12.05 -19.40 -7.56
N THR A 121 -11.38 -19.07 -8.66
CA THR A 121 -9.94 -19.25 -8.82
C THR A 121 -9.09 -18.08 -8.30
N TRP A 122 -9.69 -17.17 -7.54
CA TRP A 122 -9.08 -15.95 -6.99
C TRP A 122 -8.35 -16.16 -5.66
N ASP A 123 -8.52 -17.33 -5.04
CA ASP A 123 -8.23 -17.56 -3.63
C ASP A 123 -6.79 -18.02 -3.35
N ARG A 124 -5.82 -17.74 -4.24
CA ARG A 124 -4.44 -18.22 -4.07
C ARG A 124 -3.56 -17.21 -3.37
N ASP A 125 -2.85 -17.64 -2.34
CA ASP A 125 -1.83 -16.86 -1.66
C ASP A 125 -0.61 -16.63 -2.57
N ILE A 126 -0.05 -15.42 -2.54
CA ILE A 126 1.08 -15.06 -3.39
C ILE A 126 2.39 -15.74 -2.96
N ALA A 127 2.59 -15.93 -1.65
CA ALA A 127 3.85 -16.43 -1.09
C ALA A 127 3.95 -17.95 -1.20
N THR A 128 2.85 -18.65 -0.96
CA THR A 128 2.80 -20.11 -0.83
C THR A 128 2.05 -20.81 -1.97
N GLY A 129 1.24 -20.09 -2.74
CA GLY A 129 0.35 -20.67 -3.76
C GLY A 129 -0.84 -21.46 -3.19
N LEU A 130 -0.99 -21.49 -1.87
CA LEU A 130 -2.08 -22.19 -1.17
C LEU A 130 -3.39 -21.42 -1.22
N ARG A 131 -4.50 -22.07 -0.87
CA ARG A 131 -5.82 -21.44 -0.84
C ARG A 131 -6.05 -20.64 0.43
N LEU A 132 -6.56 -19.42 0.33
CA LEU A 132 -6.93 -18.56 1.45
C LEU A 132 -8.12 -19.15 2.22
N ARG A 133 -9.13 -19.62 1.49
CA ARG A 133 -10.38 -20.13 2.07
C ARG A 133 -10.45 -21.63 2.21
N GLY A 134 -9.39 -22.32 1.79
CA GLY A 134 -9.34 -23.77 1.74
C GLY A 134 -8.58 -24.38 2.90
N ILE A 135 -8.81 -25.68 3.09
CA ILE A 135 -7.96 -26.53 3.92
C ILE A 135 -6.72 -26.88 3.09
N ASN A 136 -5.53 -26.49 3.56
CA ASN A 136 -4.27 -26.83 2.89
C ASN A 136 -3.47 -27.81 3.76
N THR A 137 -3.45 -29.08 3.37
CA THR A 137 -2.60 -30.10 4.02
C THR A 137 -1.15 -29.81 3.73
N LEU A 138 -0.30 -29.92 4.74
CA LEU A 138 1.14 -29.78 4.57
C LEU A 138 1.70 -30.92 3.69
N PRO A 139 2.72 -30.66 2.86
CA PRO A 139 3.38 -31.69 2.06
C PRO A 139 3.94 -32.83 2.92
N ASP A 140 4.01 -34.05 2.38
CA ASP A 140 4.61 -35.19 3.10
C ASP A 140 6.12 -35.07 3.27
N ASP A 141 6.80 -34.33 2.38
CA ASP A 141 8.24 -34.13 2.42
C ASP A 141 8.65 -33.05 3.44
N ASP A 142 9.47 -33.42 4.43
CA ASP A 142 9.94 -32.53 5.49
C ASP A 142 10.61 -31.24 4.96
N LYS A 143 11.37 -31.35 3.86
CA LYS A 143 12.05 -30.19 3.25
C LYS A 143 11.04 -29.25 2.62
N ALA A 144 10.01 -29.78 1.96
CA ALA A 144 8.90 -29.00 1.41
C ALA A 144 8.08 -28.31 2.52
N VAL A 145 7.79 -28.99 3.63
CA VAL A 145 7.14 -28.39 4.82
C VAL A 145 7.94 -27.19 5.32
N ARG A 146 9.25 -27.36 5.53
CA ARG A 146 10.11 -26.29 6.03
C ARG A 146 10.15 -25.10 5.07
N ARG A 147 10.26 -25.34 3.77
CA ARG A 147 10.25 -24.28 2.76
C ARG A 147 8.92 -23.52 2.78
N LEU A 148 7.80 -24.25 2.78
CA LEU A 148 6.46 -23.69 2.78
C LEU A 148 6.20 -22.81 4.01
N LEU A 149 6.50 -23.31 5.21
CA LEU A 149 6.28 -22.53 6.44
C LEU A 149 7.22 -21.34 6.55
N LYS A 150 8.42 -21.42 5.98
CA LYS A 150 9.35 -20.29 5.88
C LYS A 150 8.84 -19.21 4.92
N GLU A 151 8.26 -19.60 3.79
CA GLU A 151 7.60 -18.68 2.85
C GLU A 151 6.35 -18.04 3.50
N ALA A 152 5.53 -18.84 4.17
CA ALA A 152 4.35 -18.38 4.91
C ALA A 152 4.70 -17.38 6.02
N GLY A 153 5.66 -17.70 6.90
CA GLY A 153 6.06 -16.81 8.00
C GLY A 153 6.83 -15.56 7.56
N ARG A 154 7.29 -15.50 6.30
CA ARG A 154 7.82 -14.26 5.68
C ARG A 154 6.74 -13.42 5.02
N GLY A 155 5.60 -14.02 4.68
CA GLY A 155 4.46 -13.31 4.10
C GLY A 155 3.90 -12.29 5.08
N ALA A 156 3.73 -11.05 4.63
CA ALA A 156 3.19 -9.95 5.45
C ALA A 156 1.76 -9.53 5.04
N TRP A 157 1.22 -10.10 3.96
CA TRP A 157 -0.09 -9.74 3.41
C TRP A 157 -1.23 -10.55 4.05
N ASN A 158 -1.09 -11.88 4.06
CA ASN A 158 -2.10 -12.82 4.54
C ASN A 158 -1.71 -13.39 5.90
N ILE A 159 -2.71 -13.75 6.69
CA ILE A 159 -2.57 -14.32 8.03
C ILE A 159 -2.45 -15.84 7.88
N HIS A 160 -1.27 -16.38 8.17
CA HIS A 160 -1.07 -17.82 8.12
C HIS A 160 -1.35 -18.46 9.47
N VAL A 161 -2.18 -19.51 9.47
CA VAL A 161 -2.57 -20.26 10.67
C VAL A 161 -2.18 -21.71 10.48
N VAL A 162 -1.40 -22.26 11.40
CA VAL A 162 -0.99 -23.67 11.36
C VAL A 162 -1.78 -24.44 12.43
N VAL A 163 -2.52 -25.46 12.02
CA VAL A 163 -3.34 -26.31 12.87
C VAL A 163 -2.77 -27.72 12.86
N HIS A 164 -2.57 -28.31 14.04
CA HIS A 164 -2.14 -29.70 14.18
C HIS A 164 -3.35 -30.62 14.35
N GLU A 165 -3.50 -31.56 13.42
CA GLU A 165 -4.50 -32.62 13.52
C GLU A 165 -4.00 -33.67 14.52
N ALA A 166 -4.48 -33.63 15.77
CA ALA A 166 -4.09 -34.64 16.78
C ALA A 166 -4.45 -36.07 16.36
N MET A 167 -5.52 -36.20 15.59
CA MET A 167 -6.05 -37.39 14.92
C MET A 167 -6.61 -36.95 13.57
N THR A 168 -6.71 -37.87 12.60
CA THR A 168 -7.31 -37.56 11.29
C THR A 168 -8.77 -37.12 11.46
N PRO A 169 -9.15 -35.91 11.00
CA PRO A 169 -10.51 -35.42 11.14
C PRO A 169 -11.49 -36.17 10.23
N ASP A 170 -12.70 -36.36 10.75
CA ASP A 170 -13.83 -36.88 9.98
C ASP A 170 -14.40 -35.80 9.03
N HIS A 171 -15.53 -36.10 8.38
CA HIS A 171 -16.17 -35.14 7.47
C HIS A 171 -16.60 -33.84 8.17
N ARG A 172 -16.92 -33.87 9.46
CA ARG A 172 -17.33 -32.69 10.24
C ARG A 172 -16.12 -31.82 10.59
N GLY A 173 -14.97 -32.45 10.81
CA GLY A 173 -13.68 -31.78 11.01
C GLY A 173 -13.04 -31.22 9.74
N ARG A 174 -13.57 -31.53 8.55
CA ARG A 174 -13.09 -31.05 7.25
C ARG A 174 -13.84 -29.80 6.77
N VAL A 175 -14.14 -28.90 7.70
CA VAL A 175 -14.67 -27.57 7.40
C VAL A 175 -13.52 -26.56 7.46
N PRO A 176 -13.30 -25.75 6.41
CA PRO A 176 -12.28 -24.71 6.42
C PRO A 176 -12.52 -23.69 7.54
N LEU A 177 -11.44 -23.21 8.16
CA LEU A 177 -11.51 -22.17 9.19
C LEU A 177 -12.18 -20.90 8.66
N ALA A 178 -11.98 -20.57 7.38
CA ALA A 178 -12.56 -19.40 6.74
C ALA A 178 -14.10 -19.33 6.87
N ASP A 179 -14.80 -20.47 6.86
CA ASP A 179 -16.26 -20.51 6.97
C ASP A 179 -16.76 -20.10 8.37
N ARG A 180 -15.88 -20.21 9.38
CA ARG A 180 -16.17 -19.86 10.78
C ARG A 180 -15.64 -18.48 11.18
N LEU A 181 -14.79 -17.88 10.36
CA LEU A 181 -14.23 -16.55 10.64
C LEU A 181 -15.24 -15.43 10.34
N PRO A 182 -15.08 -14.27 11.00
CA PRO A 182 -15.77 -13.05 10.61
C PRO A 182 -15.63 -12.79 9.09
N PRO A 183 -16.68 -12.30 8.41
CA PRO A 183 -16.67 -12.14 6.96
C PRO A 183 -15.47 -11.35 6.43
N GLY A 184 -15.04 -10.31 7.15
CA GLY A 184 -13.87 -9.50 6.81
C GLY A 184 -12.55 -10.26 6.78
N LEU A 185 -12.43 -11.45 7.38
CA LEU A 185 -11.18 -12.23 7.41
C LEU A 185 -11.14 -13.37 6.39
N ARG A 186 -12.26 -13.73 5.76
CA ARG A 186 -12.37 -14.93 4.91
C ARG A 186 -11.33 -14.97 3.77
N HIS A 187 -11.05 -13.83 3.15
CA HIS A 187 -10.10 -13.71 2.03
C HIS A 187 -8.70 -13.24 2.45
N ARG A 188 -8.32 -13.44 3.71
CA ARG A 188 -7.04 -12.99 4.27
C ARG A 188 -6.30 -14.05 5.06
N VAL A 189 -6.96 -15.15 5.42
CA VAL A 189 -6.35 -16.23 6.20
C VAL A 189 -5.85 -17.31 5.25
N VAL A 190 -4.79 -18.04 5.62
CA VAL A 190 -4.36 -19.29 4.97
C VAL A 190 -4.26 -20.33 6.05
N GLU A 191 -5.09 -21.37 5.98
CA GLU A 191 -5.07 -22.48 6.92
C GLU A 191 -4.13 -23.59 6.44
N HIS A 192 -3.14 -23.93 7.27
CA HIS A 192 -2.22 -25.06 7.08
C HIS A 192 -2.59 -26.19 8.04
N ARG A 193 -2.80 -27.40 7.52
CA ARG A 193 -3.08 -28.61 8.30
C ARG A 193 -1.86 -29.51 8.37
N ALA A 194 -1.32 -29.64 9.58
CA ALA A 194 -0.29 -30.61 9.88
C ALA A 194 -0.91 -31.94 10.30
N ALA A 195 -0.55 -33.02 9.61
CA ALA A 195 -0.94 -34.37 9.97
C ALA A 195 -0.33 -34.79 11.33
N PRO A 196 -0.89 -35.80 12.02
CA PRO A 196 -0.47 -36.19 13.36
C PRO A 196 1.03 -36.47 13.51
N GLN A 197 1.66 -37.04 12.49
CA GLN A 197 3.09 -37.38 12.47
C GLN A 197 4.01 -36.19 12.18
N GLN A 198 3.48 -35.07 11.66
CA GLN A 198 4.27 -33.92 11.19
C GLN A 198 4.62 -32.91 12.31
N LEU A 199 4.12 -33.11 13.55
CA LEU A 199 4.33 -32.16 14.65
C LEU A 199 5.79 -31.76 14.87
N ARG A 200 6.71 -32.73 14.76
CA ARG A 200 8.14 -32.50 14.99
C ARG A 200 8.76 -31.64 13.90
N VAL A 201 8.52 -31.96 12.62
CA VAL A 201 9.08 -31.18 11.50
C VAL A 201 8.48 -29.78 11.44
N VAL A 202 7.19 -29.63 11.75
CA VAL A 202 6.53 -28.32 11.82
C VAL A 202 7.16 -27.46 12.91
N ASN A 203 7.29 -27.97 14.13
CA ASN A 203 7.92 -27.20 15.21
C ASN A 203 9.38 -26.83 14.91
N TRP A 204 10.11 -27.68 14.19
CA TRP A 204 11.44 -27.32 13.72
C TRP A 204 11.41 -26.18 12.68
N ALA A 205 10.44 -26.18 11.77
CA ALA A 205 10.27 -25.09 10.81
C ALA A 205 9.85 -23.76 11.46
N LEU A 206 9.13 -23.83 12.58
CA LEU A 206 8.61 -22.67 13.30
C LEU A 206 9.60 -22.04 14.29
N GLU A 207 10.71 -22.72 14.56
CA GLU A 207 11.77 -22.24 15.47
C GLU A 207 12.32 -20.86 15.06
N ASP A 208 12.51 -20.64 13.74
CA ASP A 208 12.97 -19.37 13.16
C ASP A 208 12.02 -18.19 13.49
N PHE A 209 10.75 -18.46 13.84
CA PHE A 209 9.75 -17.46 14.17
C PHE A 209 9.49 -17.35 15.68
N GLY A 210 10.18 -18.14 16.52
CA GLY A 210 10.02 -18.14 17.97
C GLY A 210 8.65 -18.64 18.45
N VAL A 211 7.97 -19.46 17.64
CA VAL A 211 6.64 -20.01 17.98
C VAL A 211 6.66 -21.53 18.03
N GLN A 212 5.77 -22.10 18.84
CA GLN A 212 5.61 -23.55 18.98
C GLN A 212 4.15 -23.93 18.77
N LEU A 213 3.93 -24.92 17.90
CA LEU A 213 2.65 -25.55 17.63
C LEU A 213 2.37 -26.64 18.69
N PRO A 214 1.32 -26.48 19.52
CA PRO A 214 0.93 -27.51 20.47
C PRO A 214 0.34 -28.74 19.76
N ARG A 215 0.49 -29.92 20.37
CA ARG A 215 -0.15 -31.14 19.86
C ARG A 215 -1.68 -30.99 19.94
N GLY A 216 -2.33 -31.06 18.78
CA GLY A 216 -3.78 -30.87 18.68
C GLY A 216 -4.22 -29.41 18.81
N GLY A 217 -3.26 -28.49 18.78
CA GLY A 217 -3.49 -27.06 18.88
C GLY A 217 -3.33 -26.35 17.56
N ALA A 218 -3.23 -25.03 17.63
CA ALA A 218 -2.97 -24.17 16.48
C ALA A 218 -2.08 -22.99 16.87
N VAL A 219 -1.45 -22.37 15.89
CA VAL A 219 -0.67 -21.14 16.07
C VAL A 219 -0.89 -20.20 14.88
N VAL A 220 -1.05 -18.91 15.16
CA VAL A 220 -1.03 -17.85 14.14
C VAL A 220 0.41 -17.43 13.92
N LEU A 221 0.89 -17.42 12.69
CA LEU A 221 2.27 -17.03 12.40
C LEU A 221 2.44 -15.51 12.50
N PRO A 222 3.55 -15.01 13.09
CA PRO A 222 3.75 -13.58 13.27
C PRO A 222 3.93 -12.81 11.96
N GLY A 223 4.39 -13.46 10.89
CA GLY A 223 4.91 -12.77 9.72
C GLY A 223 6.30 -12.18 9.97
N THR A 224 6.90 -11.57 8.95
CA THR A 224 8.21 -10.92 9.05
C THR A 224 8.17 -9.54 8.40
N PRO A 225 8.38 -8.44 9.15
CA PRO A 225 8.58 -8.39 10.60
C PRO A 225 7.28 -8.70 11.37
N ALA A 226 7.42 -9.19 12.62
CA ALA A 226 6.30 -9.40 13.52
C ALA A 226 5.61 -8.07 13.87
N PRO A 227 4.27 -8.03 13.99
CA PRO A 227 3.53 -6.87 14.46
C PRO A 227 3.95 -6.46 15.88
N GLU A 228 3.83 -5.16 16.16
CA GLU A 228 4.00 -4.66 17.53
C GLU A 228 2.95 -5.28 18.45
N GLY A 229 3.37 -5.71 19.64
CA GLY A 229 2.50 -6.41 20.60
C GLY A 229 2.24 -7.89 20.28
N TYR A 230 2.93 -8.47 19.29
CA TYR A 230 2.87 -9.90 19.06
C TYR A 230 3.62 -10.69 20.15
N GLU A 231 2.88 -11.50 20.91
CA GLU A 231 3.41 -12.42 21.90
C GLU A 231 3.02 -13.86 21.56
N ALA A 232 3.99 -14.74 21.33
CA ALA A 232 3.76 -16.09 20.81
C ALA A 232 2.74 -16.91 21.62
N ARG A 233 2.67 -16.70 22.94
CA ARG A 233 1.72 -17.36 23.84
C ARG A 233 0.26 -16.94 23.62
N ASP A 234 0.03 -15.70 23.19
CA ASP A 234 -1.31 -15.14 23.03
C ASP A 234 -1.94 -15.60 21.70
N PHE A 235 -1.08 -16.01 20.75
CA PHE A 235 -1.45 -16.50 19.43
C PHE A 235 -1.22 -18.00 19.24
N SER A 236 -0.99 -18.73 20.34
CA SER A 236 -0.88 -20.19 20.38
C SER A 236 -2.04 -20.79 21.16
N VAL A 237 -2.84 -21.62 20.49
CA VAL A 237 -4.01 -22.29 21.06
C VAL A 237 -3.65 -23.73 21.38
N ARG A 238 -3.75 -24.11 22.66
CA ARG A 238 -3.33 -25.44 23.14
C ARG A 238 -4.13 -26.59 22.55
N THR A 239 -5.43 -26.38 22.31
CA THR A 239 -6.34 -27.44 21.87
C THR A 239 -7.38 -26.87 20.91
N VAL A 240 -7.52 -27.50 19.76
CA VAL A 240 -8.49 -27.20 18.72
C VAL A 240 -9.19 -28.51 18.37
N PHE A 241 -10.50 -28.55 18.58
CA PHE A 241 -11.32 -29.71 18.23
C PHE A 241 -11.76 -29.60 16.78
N LEU A 242 -11.44 -30.63 15.99
CA LEU A 242 -11.79 -30.74 14.58
C LEU A 242 -12.90 -31.79 14.43
N ASP A 243 -14.01 -31.58 15.14
CA ASP A 243 -15.19 -32.46 15.20
C ASP A 243 -16.47 -31.77 14.67
N GLY A 244 -16.29 -30.58 14.08
CA GLY A 244 -17.37 -29.70 13.61
C GLY A 244 -17.84 -28.67 14.63
N SER A 245 -17.39 -28.75 15.88
CA SER A 245 -17.59 -27.68 16.86
C SER A 245 -16.88 -26.39 16.43
N GLU A 246 -17.39 -25.26 16.90
CA GLU A 246 -16.78 -23.96 16.59
C GLU A 246 -15.47 -23.79 17.38
N PRO A 247 -14.33 -23.54 16.72
CA PRO A 247 -13.05 -23.41 17.41
C PRO A 247 -12.89 -21.98 17.96
N THR A 248 -13.70 -21.59 18.95
CA THR A 248 -13.81 -20.22 19.46
C THR A 248 -12.44 -19.63 19.86
N ALA A 249 -11.59 -20.38 20.57
CA ALA A 249 -10.26 -19.89 20.96
C ALA A 249 -9.37 -19.57 19.76
N LEU A 250 -9.45 -20.35 18.68
CA LEU A 250 -8.71 -20.09 17.45
C LEU A 250 -9.27 -18.88 16.70
N ILE A 251 -10.60 -18.76 16.61
CA ILE A 251 -11.25 -17.59 16.02
C ILE A 251 -10.85 -16.31 16.77
N THR A 252 -10.85 -16.35 18.11
CA THR A 252 -10.39 -15.23 18.94
C THR A 252 -8.92 -14.90 18.67
N ALA A 253 -8.02 -15.89 18.63
CA ALA A 253 -6.60 -15.66 18.36
C ALA A 253 -6.37 -14.98 16.99
N VAL A 254 -7.03 -15.46 15.94
CA VAL A 254 -6.93 -14.89 14.59
C VAL A 254 -7.52 -13.47 14.54
N THR A 255 -8.66 -13.25 15.19
CA THR A 255 -9.33 -11.94 15.25
C THR A 255 -8.47 -10.91 15.99
N SER A 256 -7.90 -11.29 17.14
CA SER A 256 -6.97 -10.44 17.89
C SER A 256 -5.71 -10.15 17.10
N PHE A 257 -5.17 -11.13 16.36
CA PHE A 257 -3.99 -10.91 15.51
C PHE A 257 -4.29 -9.94 14.38
N ALA A 258 -5.47 -10.03 13.77
CA ALA A 258 -5.89 -9.15 12.70
C ALA A 258 -5.97 -7.68 13.13
N ALA A 259 -6.26 -7.43 14.42
CA ALA A 259 -6.36 -6.10 15.04
C ALA A 259 -5.02 -5.48 15.47
N LEU A 260 -3.90 -6.24 15.45
CA LEU A 260 -2.58 -5.70 15.75
C LEU A 260 -2.15 -4.66 14.71
N ALA A 261 -1.38 -3.66 15.16
CA ALA A 261 -0.75 -2.67 14.29
C ALA A 261 0.34 -3.34 13.45
N ARG A 262 -0.04 -3.87 12.28
CA ARG A 262 0.89 -4.56 11.39
C ARG A 262 1.72 -3.55 10.59
N PRO A 263 3.03 -3.76 10.43
CA PRO A 263 3.84 -2.91 9.58
C PRO A 263 3.40 -3.05 8.13
N LEU A 264 3.26 -1.91 7.44
CA LEU A 264 2.99 -1.91 6.00
C LEU A 264 4.23 -2.41 5.24
N THR A 265 4.00 -3.25 4.24
CA THR A 265 5.04 -3.54 3.24
C THR A 265 5.18 -2.35 2.30
N ALA A 266 6.34 -2.17 1.67
CA ALA A 266 6.55 -1.08 0.71
C ALA A 266 5.51 -1.09 -0.42
N ASP A 267 5.16 -2.28 -0.92
CA ASP A 267 4.12 -2.46 -1.94
C ASP A 267 2.72 -2.04 -1.42
N ALA A 268 2.39 -2.36 -0.16
CA ALA A 268 1.13 -1.97 0.45
C ALA A 268 1.05 -0.46 0.71
N GLU A 269 2.15 0.15 1.13
CA GLU A 269 2.26 1.60 1.31
C GLU A 269 2.07 2.33 -0.02
N ALA A 270 2.76 1.91 -1.08
CA ALA A 270 2.57 2.48 -2.41
C ALA A 270 1.13 2.33 -2.92
N ALA A 271 0.51 1.17 -2.73
CA ALA A 271 -0.88 0.94 -3.12
C ALA A 271 -1.87 1.79 -2.30
N LEU A 272 -1.60 2.01 -1.01
CA LEU A 272 -2.42 2.86 -0.14
C LEU A 272 -2.30 4.34 -0.53
N THR A 273 -1.08 4.81 -0.81
CA THR A 273 -0.86 6.17 -1.32
C THR A 273 -1.62 6.37 -2.62
N ALA A 274 -1.52 5.43 -3.56
CA ALA A 274 -2.25 5.50 -4.82
C ALA A 274 -3.77 5.51 -4.60
N LEU A 275 -4.30 4.68 -3.68
CA LEU A 275 -5.73 4.67 -3.32
C LEU A 275 -6.20 6.03 -2.77
N ARG A 276 -5.36 6.76 -2.03
CA ARG A 276 -5.72 8.03 -1.39
C ARG A 276 -5.52 9.24 -2.30
N GLU A 277 -4.44 9.26 -3.08
CA GLU A 277 -4.03 10.40 -3.89
C GLU A 277 -4.65 10.38 -5.30
N ASP A 278 -4.78 9.20 -5.90
CA ASP A 278 -5.25 9.04 -7.29
C ASP A 278 -6.72 8.60 -7.39
N TRP A 279 -7.48 8.66 -6.30
CA TRP A 279 -8.89 8.23 -6.26
C TRP A 279 -9.75 9.05 -7.22
N ARG A 280 -10.57 8.39 -8.07
CA ARG A 280 -11.41 9.07 -9.07
C ARG A 280 -12.91 8.97 -8.84
N LEU A 281 -13.38 8.04 -8.00
CA LEU A 281 -14.81 7.87 -7.70
C LEU A 281 -15.29 8.83 -6.60
N LEU A 282 -15.27 10.13 -6.90
CA LEU A 282 -15.83 11.16 -6.04
C LEU A 282 -17.34 11.29 -6.29
N THR A 283 -18.08 11.63 -5.25
CA THR A 283 -19.47 12.09 -5.41
C THR A 283 -19.48 13.52 -5.94
N MET A 284 -20.56 13.92 -6.63
CA MET A 284 -20.72 15.30 -7.11
C MET A 284 -20.55 16.36 -6.01
N ALA A 285 -20.94 16.04 -4.77
CA ALA A 285 -20.75 16.93 -3.63
C ALA A 285 -19.26 17.07 -3.23
N GLU A 286 -18.52 15.96 -3.24
CA GLU A 286 -17.07 15.95 -2.98
C GLU A 286 -16.29 16.61 -4.12
N GLU A 287 -16.69 16.41 -5.38
CA GLU A 287 -16.13 17.10 -6.54
C GLU A 287 -16.34 18.61 -6.42
N LEU A 288 -17.56 19.05 -6.11
CA LEU A 288 -17.87 20.46 -5.93
C LEU A 288 -17.06 21.10 -4.79
N ASP A 289 -16.89 20.40 -3.67
CA ASP A 289 -16.08 20.87 -2.55
C ASP A 289 -14.59 20.99 -2.95
N ARG A 290 -14.07 20.00 -3.69
CA ARG A 290 -12.70 20.02 -4.24
C ARG A 290 -12.49 21.22 -5.17
N GLU A 291 -13.40 21.42 -6.12
CA GLU A 291 -13.31 22.54 -7.06
C GLU A 291 -13.39 23.90 -6.34
N ARG A 292 -14.26 24.03 -5.33
CA ARG A 292 -14.32 25.25 -4.50
C ARG A 292 -13.01 25.53 -3.78
N LYS A 293 -12.37 24.50 -3.22
CA LYS A 293 -11.05 24.62 -2.57
C LYS A 293 -9.96 25.03 -3.56
N LEU A 294 -9.96 24.46 -4.77
CA LEU A 294 -9.05 24.82 -5.85
C LEU A 294 -9.22 26.28 -6.28
N VAL A 295 -10.46 26.73 -6.49
CA VAL A 295 -10.76 28.13 -6.81
C VAL A 295 -10.29 29.07 -5.70
N ALA A 296 -10.54 28.72 -4.43
CA ALA A 296 -10.08 29.53 -3.30
C ALA A 296 -8.54 29.64 -3.25
N MET A 297 -7.82 28.52 -3.45
CA MET A 297 -6.36 28.51 -3.51
C MET A 297 -5.82 29.38 -4.65
N TYR A 298 -6.42 29.31 -5.85
CA TYR A 298 -6.01 30.16 -6.96
C TYR A 298 -6.33 31.63 -6.74
N ALA A 299 -7.45 31.94 -6.09
CA ALA A 299 -7.79 33.31 -5.73
C ALA A 299 -6.77 33.89 -4.74
N GLU A 300 -6.39 33.13 -3.69
CA GLU A 300 -5.35 33.52 -2.74
C GLU A 300 -3.99 33.71 -3.42
N ALA A 301 -3.61 32.80 -4.32
CA ALA A 301 -2.36 32.93 -5.08
C ALA A 301 -2.35 34.18 -5.97
N LEU A 302 -3.48 34.51 -6.60
CA LEU A 302 -3.61 35.71 -7.44
C LEU A 302 -3.55 37.00 -6.61
N GLU A 303 -4.17 36.99 -5.43
CA GLU A 303 -4.08 38.10 -4.47
C GLU A 303 -2.63 38.32 -4.02
N ALA A 304 -1.92 37.26 -3.64
CA ALA A 304 -0.51 37.33 -3.26
C ALA A 304 0.38 37.87 -4.39
N MET A 305 0.13 37.44 -5.64
CA MET A 305 0.82 37.98 -6.81
C MET A 305 0.53 39.47 -7.01
N THR A 306 -0.72 39.88 -6.81
CA THR A 306 -1.13 41.30 -6.92
C THR A 306 -0.45 42.15 -5.85
N GLN A 307 -0.43 41.70 -4.60
CA GLN A 307 0.26 42.39 -3.50
C GLN A 307 1.76 42.50 -3.77
N SER A 308 2.41 41.43 -4.25
CA SER A 308 3.83 41.48 -4.60
C SER A 308 4.12 42.50 -5.70
N ARG A 309 3.28 42.58 -6.73
CA ARG A 309 3.40 43.58 -7.81
C ARG A 309 3.27 45.00 -7.28
N ASP A 310 2.33 45.24 -6.36
CA ASP A 310 2.11 46.56 -5.80
C ASP A 310 3.30 46.98 -4.91
N LEU A 311 3.85 46.07 -4.12
CA LEU A 311 5.11 46.29 -3.37
C LEU A 311 6.29 46.61 -4.30
N TYR A 312 6.41 45.94 -5.44
CA TYR A 312 7.45 46.26 -6.43
C TYR A 312 7.26 47.65 -7.04
N ARG A 313 6.02 48.07 -7.29
CA ARG A 313 5.71 49.41 -7.80
C ARG A 313 6.11 50.49 -6.80
N GLU A 314 5.70 50.35 -5.54
CA GLU A 314 6.06 51.28 -4.48
C GLU A 314 7.58 51.36 -4.27
N ALA A 315 8.29 50.24 -4.37
CA ALA A 315 9.75 50.23 -4.27
C ALA A 315 10.41 50.97 -5.45
N ALA A 316 9.87 50.82 -6.67
CA ALA A 316 10.36 51.52 -7.85
C ALA A 316 10.09 53.04 -7.77
N GLU A 317 8.90 53.44 -7.31
CA GLU A 317 8.55 54.84 -7.08
C GLU A 317 9.47 55.49 -6.04
N ARG A 318 9.68 54.84 -4.88
CA ARG A 318 10.62 55.32 -3.86
C ARG A 318 12.06 55.43 -4.36
N ALA A 319 12.51 54.50 -5.21
CA ALA A 319 13.83 54.58 -5.82
C ALA A 319 13.97 55.75 -6.81
N ALA A 320 12.91 56.02 -7.59
CA ALA A 320 12.87 57.16 -8.50
C ALA A 320 12.87 58.50 -7.74
N GLU A 321 12.11 58.60 -6.65
CA GLU A 321 12.11 59.76 -5.75
C GLU A 321 13.50 60.02 -5.14
N ALA A 322 14.17 58.99 -4.64
CA ALA A 322 15.52 59.10 -4.10
C ALA A 322 16.54 59.58 -5.17
N LEU A 323 16.43 59.10 -6.40
CA LEU A 323 17.27 59.55 -7.52
C LEU A 323 16.98 61.01 -7.91
N ALA A 324 15.72 61.43 -7.89
CA ALA A 324 15.34 62.81 -8.16
C ALA A 324 15.89 63.76 -7.10
N ALA A 325 15.72 63.43 -5.82
CA ALA A 325 16.28 64.20 -4.70
C ALA A 325 17.82 64.30 -4.78
N TYR A 326 18.51 63.22 -5.14
CA TYR A 326 19.95 63.25 -5.37
C TYR A 326 20.33 64.23 -6.49
N ARG A 327 19.62 64.20 -7.63
CA ARG A 327 19.85 65.12 -8.75
C ARG A 327 19.57 66.58 -8.40
N GLU A 328 18.51 66.85 -7.65
CA GLU A 328 18.16 68.20 -7.21
C GLU A 328 19.19 68.75 -6.22
N SER A 329 19.67 67.92 -5.28
CA SER A 329 20.76 68.28 -4.36
C SER A 329 22.11 68.49 -5.07
N ALA A 330 22.36 67.74 -6.17
CA ALA A 330 23.55 67.92 -7.01
C ALA A 330 23.47 69.17 -7.92
N GLY A 331 22.27 69.75 -8.11
CA GLY A 331 22.05 70.97 -8.88
C GLY A 331 22.35 72.28 -8.14
N ALA A 332 22.67 72.22 -6.84
CA ALA A 332 22.83 73.39 -5.96
C ALA A 332 24.27 73.62 -5.43
N GLY A 333 25.31 73.17 -6.15
CA GLY A 333 26.72 73.48 -5.82
C GLY A 333 27.65 73.34 -7.02
N PRO A 334 28.77 74.10 -7.10
CA PRO A 334 29.63 74.12 -8.29
C PRO A 334 30.38 72.80 -8.45
N ALA A 335 30.80 72.51 -9.68
CA ALA A 335 31.53 71.31 -10.08
C ALA A 335 32.76 71.04 -9.18
N GLY A 336 32.63 70.04 -8.30
CA GLY A 336 33.74 69.39 -7.61
C GLY A 336 34.26 68.19 -8.41
N PRO A 337 35.53 67.79 -8.23
CA PRO A 337 36.22 66.86 -9.11
C PRO A 337 35.64 65.44 -9.05
N ALA A 338 35.82 64.71 -10.15
CA ALA A 338 35.32 63.36 -10.39
C ALA A 338 35.63 62.38 -9.25
N PRO A 339 34.65 61.58 -8.79
CA PRO A 339 34.94 60.47 -7.90
C PRO A 339 35.53 59.30 -8.68
N ALA A 340 36.66 58.82 -8.17
CA ALA A 340 37.27 57.55 -8.52
C ALA A 340 36.36 56.36 -8.16
N GLU A 341 36.49 55.30 -8.97
CA GLU A 341 36.07 53.90 -8.80
C GLU A 341 34.89 53.58 -7.86
N ALA A 342 33.83 53.06 -8.48
CA ALA A 342 32.65 52.53 -7.85
C ALA A 342 32.95 51.36 -6.87
N PRO A 343 32.46 51.41 -5.61
CA PRO A 343 32.39 50.21 -4.80
C PRO A 343 31.30 49.27 -5.33
N VAL A 344 31.63 47.99 -5.30
CA VAL A 344 30.91 46.85 -5.86
C VAL A 344 29.48 46.75 -5.32
N SER A 345 28.53 46.57 -6.24
CA SER A 345 27.08 46.50 -6.00
C SER A 345 26.68 45.40 -4.98
N PRO A 346 25.92 45.72 -3.91
CA PRO A 346 25.49 44.75 -2.88
C PRO A 346 24.43 43.75 -3.35
N PHE A 347 23.98 43.82 -4.62
CA PHE A 347 22.97 42.93 -5.19
C PHE A 347 23.50 41.59 -5.71
N ARG A 348 24.82 41.35 -5.73
CA ARG A 348 25.39 40.03 -6.11
C ARG A 348 25.33 38.97 -5.01
N GLY A 349 25.02 39.35 -3.76
CA GLY A 349 24.90 38.41 -2.63
C GLY A 349 23.57 37.68 -2.55
N LEU A 350 22.47 38.35 -2.94
CA LEU A 350 21.11 37.80 -2.86
C LEU A 350 20.75 36.86 -4.02
N THR A 351 21.41 36.99 -5.17
CA THR A 351 21.19 36.06 -6.29
C THR A 351 21.91 34.71 -6.09
N ARG A 352 23.01 34.67 -5.33
CA ARG A 352 23.74 33.43 -5.02
C ARG A 352 23.05 32.54 -3.98
N THR A 353 22.26 33.12 -3.07
CA THR A 353 21.49 32.35 -2.07
C THR A 353 20.21 31.76 -2.65
N LEU A 354 19.62 32.37 -3.68
CA LEU A 354 18.47 31.83 -4.42
C LEU A 354 18.84 30.75 -5.45
N GLU A 355 20.03 30.79 -6.06
CA GLU A 355 20.50 29.68 -6.92
C GLU A 355 20.76 28.40 -6.14
N ARG A 356 21.22 28.49 -4.88
CA ARG A 356 21.49 27.32 -4.04
C ARG A 356 20.22 26.59 -3.57
N PHE A 357 19.06 27.25 -3.61
CA PHE A 357 17.76 26.63 -3.31
C PHE A 357 17.06 26.04 -4.55
N LYS A 358 17.46 26.43 -5.77
CA LYS A 358 16.95 25.84 -7.03
C LYS A 358 17.79 24.66 -7.55
N GLY A 359 19.00 24.46 -7.06
CA GLY A 359 19.91 23.38 -7.45
C GLY A 359 19.64 21.98 -6.86
N ALA A 360 18.65 21.80 -5.98
CA ALA A 360 18.36 20.50 -5.35
C ALA A 360 17.33 19.64 -6.11
N ARG A 361 16.85 20.07 -7.30
CA ARG A 361 15.81 19.33 -8.04
C ARG A 361 16.08 19.10 -9.52
N ALA A 362 17.31 19.29 -10.01
CA ALA A 362 17.63 19.03 -11.41
C ALA A 362 19.05 18.47 -11.60
N GLN A 363 19.24 17.18 -11.28
CA GLN A 363 20.24 16.36 -11.97
C GLN A 363 19.95 14.86 -11.81
N ARG A 364 19.13 14.32 -12.72
CA ARG A 364 19.22 12.92 -13.16
C ARG A 364 18.84 12.87 -14.64
N GLN A 365 19.74 12.30 -15.44
CA GLN A 365 19.69 12.04 -16.89
C GLN A 365 19.96 13.28 -17.75
N GLY A 366 20.89 13.29 -18.71
CA GLY A 366 21.78 12.28 -19.27
C GLY A 366 22.16 12.72 -20.69
N SER A 367 23.40 12.48 -21.14
CA SER A 367 23.72 12.33 -22.57
C SER A 367 25.19 11.93 -22.79
N ASP A 368 25.36 10.71 -23.33
CA ASP A 368 26.21 10.29 -24.45
C ASP A 368 27.75 10.39 -24.42
N GLY A 369 28.39 9.22 -24.68
CA GLY A 369 29.82 9.02 -24.97
C GLY A 369 30.18 9.32 -26.44
N PRO A 370 31.07 8.58 -27.14
CA PRO A 370 32.22 7.75 -26.73
C PRO A 370 33.54 8.15 -27.44
N THR A 371 34.71 7.84 -26.85
CA THR A 371 36.03 7.69 -27.51
C THR A 371 36.92 6.96 -26.49
N GLY A 372 37.49 5.77 -26.71
CA GLY A 372 38.27 5.32 -27.85
C GLY A 372 39.74 5.38 -27.44
N ASP A 373 40.26 4.29 -26.85
CA ASP A 373 41.70 3.93 -26.90
C ASP A 373 41.97 2.54 -26.29
N GLU A 374 42.48 1.66 -27.14
CA GLU A 374 43.21 0.41 -26.84
C GLU A 374 44.72 0.73 -26.96
N PRO A 375 45.64 0.26 -26.08
CA PRO A 375 46.34 -1.05 -26.24
C PRO A 375 46.97 -1.61 -24.93
N PRO A 376 47.88 -2.62 -24.95
CA PRO A 376 48.10 -3.76 -25.85
C PRO A 376 48.06 -5.13 -25.11
N ARG A 377 48.07 -6.23 -25.89
CA ARG A 377 48.38 -7.60 -25.41
C ARG A 377 49.89 -7.82 -25.21
N PRO A 378 50.26 -8.82 -24.38
CA PRO A 378 51.30 -9.77 -24.72
C PRO A 378 50.75 -11.21 -24.77
N GLY A 379 51.22 -11.99 -25.74
CA GLY A 379 50.93 -13.42 -25.88
C GLY A 379 51.75 -14.28 -24.92
N ASP A 380 51.18 -15.40 -24.49
CA ASP A 380 51.36 -16.73 -25.10
C ASP A 380 50.05 -17.52 -24.97
#